data_AF-A0A3B8XEI7-F1
#
_entry.id   AF-A0A3B8XEI7-F1
#
_cell.length_a   1.000
_cell.length_b   1.000
_cell.length_c   1.000
_cell.angle_alpha   90.00
_cell.angle_beta   90.00
_cell.angle_gamma   90.00
#
_symmetry.space_group_name_H-M   'P 1'
#
loop_
_entity.id
_entity.type
_entity.pdbx_description
1 polymer ?
#
loop_
_entity_poly.entity_id
_entity_poly.type
_entity_poly.pdbx_seq_one_letter_code
_entity_poly.pdbx_strand_id
1 'polypeptide(L)'
;MLPLTEAALYLALAPKSNSTLTSYGAARELIAQTGNEPVPLHLRNAVTGLMKSMGYGRDYKYAHDYEGGVANQVHMPEKLKGRKVYKPGPRDKKT
;
A
#
# COMPACT_ATOMS: atom_id res chain seq x y z
N MET A 1 -10.05 -30.87 15.35
CA MET A 1 -9.81 -30.40 16.73
C MET A 1 -8.36 -29.95 16.92
N LEU A 2 -7.37 -30.81 16.71
CA LEU A 2 -5.92 -30.47 16.81
C LEU A 2 -5.48 -29.13 16.15
N PRO A 3 -5.80 -28.84 14.87
CA PRO A 3 -5.26 -27.64 14.21
C PRO A 3 -5.82 -26.33 14.78
N LEU A 4 -7.07 -26.32 15.25
CA LEU A 4 -7.66 -25.12 15.86
C LEU A 4 -7.11 -24.87 17.26
N THR A 5 -6.86 -25.93 18.04
CA THR A 5 -6.22 -25.82 19.35
C THR A 5 -4.81 -25.26 19.24
N GLU A 6 -4.01 -25.78 18.29
CA GLU A 6 -2.66 -25.28 18.03
C GLU A 6 -2.66 -23.82 17.55
N ALA A 7 -3.54 -23.48 16.61
CA ALA A 7 -3.69 -22.11 16.13
C ALA A 7 -4.10 -21.13 17.25
N ALA A 8 -5.02 -21.54 18.13
CA ALA A 8 -5.46 -20.69 19.25
C ALA A 8 -4.32 -20.40 20.22
N LEU A 9 -3.53 -21.42 20.60
CA LEU A 9 -2.36 -21.25 21.46
C LEU A 9 -1.28 -20.37 20.80
N TYR A 10 -1.01 -20.59 19.52
CA TYR A 10 -0.07 -19.77 18.76
C TYR A 10 -0.47 -18.30 18.74
N LEU A 11 -1.74 -18.01 18.42
CA LEU A 11 -2.26 -16.64 18.40
C LEU A 11 -2.28 -16.01 19.79
N ALA A 12 -2.54 -16.78 20.85
CA ALA A 12 -2.52 -16.28 22.23
C ALA A 12 -1.11 -15.81 22.65
N LEU A 13 -0.07 -16.54 22.25
CA LEU A 13 1.33 -16.22 22.58
C LEU A 13 1.98 -15.20 21.63
N ALA A 14 1.45 -15.03 20.41
CA ALA A 14 2.01 -14.10 19.44
C ALA A 14 1.99 -12.64 19.93
N PRO A 15 2.98 -11.79 19.53
CA PRO A 15 2.91 -10.35 19.74
C PRO A 15 1.64 -9.77 19.13
N LYS A 16 0.91 -8.96 19.90
CA LYS A 16 -0.34 -8.35 19.43
C LYS A 16 -0.07 -6.99 18.80
N SER A 17 -0.69 -6.75 17.66
CA SER A 17 -0.68 -5.45 17.01
C SER A 17 -2.01 -5.19 16.33
N ASN A 18 -2.54 -3.98 16.50
CA ASN A 18 -3.70 -3.49 15.78
C ASN A 18 -3.32 -2.41 14.75
N SER A 19 -2.02 -2.20 14.47
CA SER A 19 -1.54 -1.13 13.58
C SER A 19 -2.18 -1.23 12.21
N THR A 20 -2.19 -2.41 11.60
CA THR A 20 -2.88 -2.67 10.32
C THR A 20 -4.35 -2.27 10.34
N LEU A 21 -5.09 -2.63 11.40
CA LEU A 21 -6.51 -2.30 11.53
C LEU A 21 -6.72 -0.78 11.65
N THR A 22 -5.93 -0.12 12.49
CA THR A 22 -6.01 1.34 12.67
C THR A 22 -5.64 2.09 11.39
N SER A 23 -4.62 1.63 10.67
CA SER A 23 -4.16 2.20 9.41
C SER A 23 -5.16 2.00 8.28
N TYR A 24 -5.84 0.86 8.25
CA TYR A 24 -6.95 0.63 7.33
C TYR A 24 -8.12 1.59 7.61
N GLY A 25 -8.49 1.77 8.87
CA GLY A 25 -9.50 2.77 9.27
C GLY A 25 -9.11 4.19 8.81
N ALA A 26 -7.87 4.59 9.07
CA ALA A 26 -7.34 5.90 8.66
C ALA A 26 -7.32 6.07 7.12
N ALA A 27 -7.01 5.01 6.37
CA ALA A 27 -7.06 5.05 4.91
C ALA A 27 -8.49 5.23 4.39
N ARG A 28 -9.47 4.53 4.97
CA ARG A 28 -10.90 4.70 4.62
C ARG A 28 -11.39 6.11 4.91
N GLU A 29 -11.03 6.65 6.06
CA GLU A 29 -11.38 8.02 6.43
C GLU A 29 -10.73 9.04 5.49
N LEU A 30 -9.46 8.84 5.13
CA LEU A 30 -8.77 9.69 4.17
C LEU A 30 -9.49 9.69 2.81
N ILE A 31 -9.90 8.52 2.31
CA ILE A 31 -10.66 8.41 1.06
C ILE A 31 -11.99 9.17 1.17
N ALA A 32 -12.70 9.04 2.29
CA ALA A 32 -13.97 9.75 2.51
C ALA A 32 -13.78 11.28 2.53
N GLN A 33 -12.65 11.77 3.06
CA GLN A 33 -12.33 13.20 3.13
C GLN A 33 -11.85 13.78 1.79
N THR A 34 -11.07 13.03 1.01
CA THR A 34 -10.44 13.55 -0.23
C THR A 34 -11.22 13.24 -1.50
N GLY A 35 -12.17 12.31 -1.45
CA GLY A 35 -12.93 11.90 -2.61
C GLY A 35 -12.08 11.13 -3.65
N ASN A 36 -12.48 11.24 -4.92
CA ASN A 36 -11.94 10.43 -6.02
C ASN A 36 -10.73 11.09 -6.70
N GLU A 37 -9.61 11.20 -5.99
CA GLU A 37 -8.36 11.64 -6.60
C GLU A 37 -7.94 10.67 -7.74
N PRO A 38 -7.46 11.20 -8.88
CA PRO A 38 -7.13 10.37 -10.03
C PRO A 38 -5.89 9.52 -9.77
N VAL A 39 -5.87 8.32 -10.35
CA VAL A 39 -4.67 7.47 -10.38
C VAL A 39 -3.54 8.21 -11.12
N PRO A 40 -2.32 8.28 -10.56
CA PRO A 40 -1.14 8.85 -11.22
C PRO A 40 -0.90 8.23 -12.60
N LEU A 41 -0.49 9.04 -13.59
CA LEU A 41 -0.36 8.59 -14.98
C LEU A 41 0.59 7.39 -15.13
N HIS A 42 1.71 7.40 -14.42
CA HIS A 42 2.69 6.31 -14.43
C HIS A 42 2.16 5.00 -13.84
N LEU A 43 1.04 5.02 -13.10
CA LEU A 43 0.39 3.81 -12.58
C LEU A 43 -0.81 3.36 -13.44
N ARG A 44 -1.22 4.13 -14.45
CA ARG A 44 -2.36 3.77 -15.29
C ARG A 44 -1.98 2.69 -16.29
N ASN A 45 -2.93 1.79 -16.55
CA ASN A 45 -2.78 0.77 -17.58
C ASN A 45 -2.82 1.41 -18.99
N ALA A 46 -1.88 1.02 -19.84
CA ALA A 46 -1.64 1.63 -21.15
C ALA A 46 -1.80 0.62 -22.30
N VAL A 47 -2.98 -0.01 -22.37
CA VAL A 47 -3.23 -1.13 -23.29
C VAL A 47 -3.36 -0.68 -24.74
N THR A 48 -4.06 0.44 -24.99
CA THR A 48 -4.33 0.93 -26.35
C THR A 48 -3.28 1.96 -26.80
N GLY A 49 -3.16 2.14 -28.12
CA GLY A 49 -2.26 3.18 -28.68
C GLY A 49 -2.64 4.60 -28.22
N LEU A 50 -3.94 4.89 -28.11
CA LEU A 50 -4.43 6.17 -27.60
C LEU A 50 -4.06 6.38 -26.12
N MET A 51 -4.15 5.35 -25.28
CA MET A 51 -3.75 5.46 -23.87
C MET A 51 -2.26 5.78 -23.73
N LYS A 52 -1.41 5.15 -24.54
CA LYS A 52 0.03 5.42 -24.56
C LYS A 52 0.33 6.85 -25.03
N SER A 53 -0.37 7.34 -26.07
CA SER A 53 -0.19 8.71 -26.54
C SER A 53 -0.67 9.76 -25.53
N MET A 54 -1.67 9.42 -24.71
CA MET A 54 -2.10 10.22 -23.55
C MET A 54 -1.16 10.10 -22.32
N GLY A 55 -0.04 9.38 -22.44
CA GLY A 55 0.98 9.27 -21.41
C GLY A 55 0.68 8.26 -20.30
N TYR A 56 -0.25 7.33 -20.50
CA TYR A 56 -0.54 6.30 -19.49
C TYR A 56 0.63 5.34 -19.37
N GLY A 57 0.99 4.98 -18.14
CA GLY A 57 2.11 4.09 -17.84
C GLY A 57 3.49 4.69 -18.16
N ARG A 58 3.54 5.94 -18.65
CA ARG A 58 4.81 6.62 -18.94
C ARG A 58 5.58 6.83 -17.63
N ASP A 59 6.89 6.62 -17.70
CA ASP A 59 7.82 6.74 -16.57
C ASP A 59 7.53 5.78 -15.40
N TYR A 60 6.72 4.74 -15.63
CA TYR A 60 6.55 3.66 -14.66
C TYR A 60 7.88 2.97 -14.39
N LYS A 61 8.25 2.89 -13.12
CA LYS A 61 9.44 2.19 -12.66
C LYS A 61 9.06 0.78 -12.25
N TYR A 62 9.51 -0.20 -13.02
CA TYR A 62 9.36 -1.61 -12.67
C TYR A 62 10.33 -1.96 -11.53
N ALA A 63 9.81 -2.17 -10.33
CA ALA A 63 10.61 -2.25 -9.11
C ALA A 63 11.68 -3.36 -9.12
N HIS A 64 11.45 -4.46 -9.87
CA HIS A 64 12.39 -5.57 -9.97
C HIS A 64 13.67 -5.24 -10.74
N ASP A 65 13.67 -4.16 -11.54
CA ASP A 65 14.88 -3.72 -12.26
C ASP A 65 15.79 -2.84 -11.38
N TYR A 66 15.35 -2.48 -10.17
CA TYR A 66 16.09 -1.61 -9.25
C TYR A 66 16.76 -2.43 -8.15
N GLU A 67 17.90 -1.94 -7.67
CA GLU A 67 18.63 -2.55 -6.56
C GLU A 67 17.74 -2.71 -5.32
N GLY A 68 17.79 -3.89 -4.69
CA GLY A 68 16.93 -4.24 -3.56
C GLY A 68 15.45 -4.45 -3.91
N GLY A 69 15.07 -4.42 -5.19
CA GLY A 69 13.69 -4.61 -5.63
C GLY A 69 12.76 -3.45 -5.27
N VAL A 70 13.31 -2.24 -5.06
CA VAL A 70 12.56 -1.06 -4.65
C VAL A 70 12.88 0.12 -5.58
N ALA A 71 11.88 0.53 -6.37
CA ALA A 71 11.98 1.74 -7.16
C ALA A 71 11.64 2.99 -6.33
N ASN A 72 12.43 4.05 -6.46
CA ASN A 72 12.08 5.36 -5.94
C ASN A 72 10.95 5.98 -6.78
N GLN A 73 9.71 5.69 -6.41
CA GLN A 73 8.48 6.10 -7.10
C GLN A 73 7.39 6.49 -6.10
N VAL A 74 6.70 7.61 -6.37
CA VAL A 74 5.52 8.03 -5.60
C VAL A 74 4.30 7.28 -6.11
N HIS A 75 3.54 6.67 -5.20
CA HIS A 75 2.36 5.86 -5.57
C HIS A 75 1.04 6.54 -5.22
N MET A 76 1.06 7.51 -4.30
CA MET A 76 -0.13 8.30 -3.97
C MET A 76 -0.37 9.41 -5.00
N PRO A 77 -1.63 9.82 -5.21
CA PRO A 77 -1.96 11.03 -5.96
C PRO A 77 -1.23 12.27 -5.41
N GLU A 78 -0.99 13.28 -6.25
CA GLU A 78 -0.24 14.48 -5.86
C GLU A 78 -0.84 15.18 -4.62
N LYS A 79 -2.17 15.25 -4.49
CA LYS A 79 -2.82 15.85 -3.30
C LYS A 79 -2.62 15.07 -2.00
N LEU A 80 -2.27 13.79 -2.09
CA LEU A 80 -2.02 12.90 -0.95
C LEU A 80 -0.52 12.65 -0.70
N LYS A 81 0.35 13.29 -1.48
CA LYS A 81 1.79 13.11 -1.39
C LYS A 81 2.29 13.43 0.01
N GLY A 82 3.11 12.53 0.56
CA GLY A 82 3.68 12.65 1.91
C GLY A 82 2.74 12.23 3.05
N ARG A 83 1.46 11.93 2.79
CA ARG A 83 0.57 11.38 3.82
C ARG A 83 0.96 9.95 4.17
N LYS A 84 0.94 9.63 5.47
CA LYS A 84 1.22 8.29 6.00
C LYS A 84 0.00 7.78 6.77
N VAL A 85 -0.58 6.68 6.30
CA VAL A 85 -1.68 5.99 6.97
C VAL A 85 -1.16 4.85 7.86
N TYR A 86 -0.03 4.24 7.49
CA TYR A 86 0.63 3.23 8.31
C TYR A 86 1.56 3.85 9.35
N LYS A 87 1.36 3.48 10.61
CA LYS A 87 2.23 3.83 11.73
C LYS A 87 2.56 2.55 12.50
N PRO A 88 3.79 2.03 12.42
CA PRO A 88 4.15 0.80 13.11
C PRO A 88 4.09 1.00 14.63
N GLY A 89 3.51 0.02 15.32
CA GLY A 89 3.49 -0.05 16.78
C GLY A 89 4.79 -0.62 17.34
N PRO A 90 5.03 -0.51 18.66
CA PRO A 90 6.27 -0.98 19.30
C PRO A 90 6.55 -2.48 19.13
N ARG A 91 5.51 -3.27 18.86
CA ARG A 91 5.54 -4.74 18.72
C ARG A 91 5.52 -5.19 17.26
N ASP A 92 5.40 -4.28 16.31
CA ASP A 92 5.49 -4.62 14.89
C ASP A 92 6.92 -5.01 14.53
N LYS A 93 7.06 -5.99 13.64
CA LYS A 93 8.38 -6.34 13.10
C LYS A 93 8.93 -5.11 12.37
N LYS A 94 10.16 -4.72 12.71
CA LYS A 94 10.91 -3.72 11.95
C LYS A 94 11.35 -4.39 10.65
N THR A 95 10.60 -4.15 9.58
CA THR A 95 11.05 -4.35 8.19
C THR A 95 11.94 -3.20 7.77
#